data_AF-A0A7J4N422-F1
#
_entry.id   AF-A0A7J4N422-F1
#
_cell.length_a   1.000
_cell.length_b   1.000
_cell.length_c   1.000
_cell.angle_alpha   90.00
_cell.angle_beta   90.00
_cell.angle_gamma   90.00
#
_symmetry.space_group_name_H-M   'P 1'
#
loop_
_entity.id
_entity.type
_entity.pdbx_description
1 polymer ?
#
loop_
_entity_poly.entity_id
_entity_poly.type
_entity_poly.pdbx_seq_one_letter_code
_entity_poly.pdbx_strand_id
1 'polypeptide(L)'
;MCGLFPFPLVSGNSDKIDELRRRKAKSQSGGGQKRISAQHAKGKMTARERIQELLDEDSFTEVDALVEHRCRDFDMDRNVIPGDGVVCGYGTIDGR
;
A
#
# COMPACT_ATOMS: atom_id res chain seq x y z
N MET A 1 29.13 2.69 -21.98
CA MET A 1 27.88 1.92 -22.17
C MET A 1 26.85 2.41 -21.17
N CYS A 2 26.09 3.45 -21.53
CA CYS A 2 25.01 3.99 -20.70
C CYS A 2 23.79 3.06 -20.81
N GLY A 3 23.42 2.43 -19.70
CA GLY A 3 22.23 1.59 -19.60
C GLY A 3 20.95 2.41 -19.74
N LEU A 4 20.22 2.17 -20.82
CA LEU A 4 18.82 2.52 -20.97
C LEU A 4 18.01 1.72 -19.94
N PHE A 5 17.55 2.36 -18.86
CA PHE A 5 16.49 1.82 -18.02
C PHE A 5 15.18 1.84 -18.84
N PRO A 6 14.49 0.70 -19.05
CA PRO A 6 13.21 0.71 -19.72
C PRO A 6 12.14 1.05 -18.68
N PHE A 7 11.92 2.33 -18.40
CA PHE A 7 10.62 2.73 -17.88
C PHE A 7 9.63 2.55 -19.04
N PRO A 8 8.59 1.70 -18.91
CA PRO A 8 7.64 1.52 -19.99
C PRO A 8 6.97 2.87 -20.28
N LEU A 9 7.03 3.27 -21.56
CA LEU A 9 6.32 4.44 -22.08
C LEU A 9 4.82 4.23 -21.90
N VAL A 10 4.25 4.77 -20.83
CA VAL A 10 2.79 4.75 -20.62
C VAL A 10 2.15 5.76 -21.58
N SER A 11 1.60 5.27 -22.69
CA SER A 11 1.13 6.09 -23.81
C SER A 11 -0.40 6.10 -23.92
N GLY A 12 -1.06 6.74 -22.94
CA GLY A 12 -2.51 6.99 -22.95
C GLY A 12 -3.07 7.30 -21.57
N ASN A 13 -4.21 8.01 -21.49
CA ASN A 13 -4.88 8.25 -20.19
C ASN A 13 -5.42 6.95 -19.57
N SER A 14 -5.91 6.01 -20.39
CA SER A 14 -6.39 4.71 -19.91
C SER A 14 -5.27 3.92 -19.24
N ASP A 15 -4.13 3.80 -19.92
CA ASP A 15 -2.97 3.06 -19.41
C ASP A 15 -2.46 3.62 -18.08
N LYS A 16 -2.47 4.95 -17.91
CA LYS A 16 -2.11 5.60 -16.65
C LYS A 16 -3.09 5.28 -15.52
N ILE A 17 -4.39 5.20 -15.83
CA ILE A 17 -5.43 4.83 -14.86
C ILE A 17 -5.24 3.37 -14.43
N ASP A 18 -4.97 2.48 -15.38
CA ASP A 18 -4.78 1.05 -15.08
C ASP A 18 -3.51 0.80 -14.27
N GLU A 19 -2.43 1.52 -14.58
CA GLU A 19 -1.21 1.49 -13.75
C GLU A 19 -1.48 2.00 -12.32
N LEU A 20 -2.24 3.09 -12.16
CA LEU A 20 -2.63 3.58 -10.84
C LEU A 20 -3.45 2.54 -10.07
N ARG A 21 -4.43 1.90 -10.72
CA ARG A 21 -5.24 0.83 -10.12
C ARG A 21 -4.37 -0.35 -9.68
N ARG A 22 -3.42 -0.76 -10.53
CA ARG A 22 -2.46 -1.83 -10.21
C ARG A 22 -1.62 -1.49 -8.99
N ARG A 23 -1.10 -0.26 -8.90
CA ARG A 23 -0.32 0.20 -7.74
C ARG A 23 -1.16 0.24 -6.46
N LYS A 24 -2.41 0.70 -6.54
CA LYS A 24 -3.35 0.68 -5.40
C LYS A 24 -3.65 -0.74 -4.92
N ALA A 25 -3.94 -1.67 -5.83
CA ALA A 25 -4.17 -3.07 -5.48
C ALA A 25 -2.94 -3.71 -4.79
N LYS A 26 -1.72 -3.41 -5.27
CA LYS A 26 -0.48 -3.85 -4.61
C LYS A 26 -0.37 -3.30 -3.18
N SER A 27 -0.63 -2.01 -2.96
CA SER A 27 -0.62 -1.40 -1.62
C SER A 27 -1.63 -2.05 -0.67
N GLN A 28 -2.84 -2.32 -1.15
CA GLN A 28 -3.89 -2.97 -0.38
C GLN A 28 -3.49 -4.38 0.07
N SER A 29 -2.76 -5.13 -0.77
CA SER A 29 -2.22 -6.45 -0.41
C SER A 29 -1.14 -6.43 0.70
N GLY A 30 -0.60 -5.26 1.03
CA GLY A 30 0.38 -5.06 2.10
C GLY A 30 1.60 -5.99 1.98
N GLY A 31 1.91 -6.70 3.06
CA GLY A 31 3.02 -7.67 3.11
C GLY A 31 2.80 -8.98 2.34
N GLY A 32 1.67 -9.10 1.62
CA GLY A 32 1.28 -10.29 0.86
C GLY A 32 0.56 -11.36 1.70
N GLN A 33 -0.12 -12.26 1.00
CA GLN A 33 -1.03 -13.25 1.60
C GLN A 33 -0.38 -14.09 2.71
N LYS A 34 0.88 -14.50 2.53
CA LYS A 34 1.62 -15.28 3.54
C LYS A 34 1.71 -14.55 4.89
N ARG A 35 1.98 -13.25 4.87
CA ARG A 35 2.10 -12.44 6.10
C ARG A 35 0.74 -12.14 6.72
N ILE A 36 -0.28 -11.92 5.88
CA ILE A 36 -1.68 -11.76 6.32
C ILE A 36 -2.15 -13.02 7.05
N SER A 37 -2.02 -14.19 6.43
CA SER A 37 -2.41 -15.47 7.05
C SER A 37 -1.64 -15.76 8.34
N ALA A 38 -0.35 -15.43 8.41
CA ALA A 38 0.43 -15.58 9.64
C ALA A 38 -0.03 -14.62 10.76
N GLN A 39 -0.58 -13.45 10.42
CA GLN A 39 -1.14 -12.51 11.38
C GLN A 39 -2.49 -13.00 11.91
N HIS A 40 -3.37 -13.45 11.02
CA HIS A 40 -4.66 -14.04 11.38
C HIS A 40 -4.51 -15.32 12.21
N ALA A 41 -3.53 -16.18 11.88
CA ALA A 41 -3.23 -17.38 12.66
C ALA A 41 -2.80 -17.09 14.11
N LYS A 42 -2.34 -15.86 14.40
CA LYS A 42 -2.03 -15.38 15.74
C LYS A 42 -3.23 -14.73 16.44
N GLY A 43 -4.42 -14.80 15.85
CA GLY A 43 -5.62 -14.12 16.36
C GLY A 43 -5.55 -12.59 16.25
N LYS A 44 -4.74 -12.07 15.33
CA LYS A 44 -4.55 -10.62 15.16
C LYS A 44 -5.13 -10.15 13.82
N MET A 45 -5.76 -8.99 13.85
CA MET A 45 -6.15 -8.25 12.65
C MET A 45 -4.94 -7.60 11.97
N THR A 46 -5.05 -7.38 10.66
CA THR A 46 -4.13 -6.54 9.87
C THR A 46 -4.30 -5.06 10.24
N ALA A 47 -3.40 -4.21 9.75
CA ALA A 47 -3.48 -2.76 10.01
C ALA A 47 -4.79 -2.15 9.46
N ARG A 48 -5.17 -2.50 8.22
CA ARG A 48 -6.41 -1.99 7.60
C ARG A 48 -7.66 -2.52 8.26
N GLU A 49 -7.68 -3.80 8.62
CA GLU A 49 -8.82 -4.39 9.35
C GLU A 49 -9.06 -3.67 10.68
N ARG A 50 -8.00 -3.30 11.42
CA ARG A 50 -8.15 -2.55 12.68
C ARG A 50 -8.76 -1.16 12.47
N ILE A 51 -8.38 -0.49 11.38
CA ILE A 51 -8.91 0.82 11.04
C ILE A 51 -10.39 0.70 10.67
N GLN A 52 -10.74 -0.31 9.87
CA GLN A 52 -12.12 -0.59 9.47
C GLN A 52 -13.02 -0.95 10.66
N GLU A 53 -12.49 -1.65 11.66
CA GLU A 53 -13.23 -1.98 12.88
C GLU A 53 -13.40 -0.77 13.82
N LEU A 54 -12.45 0.16 13.80
CA LEU A 54 -12.42 1.31 14.72
C LEU A 54 -13.27 2.48 14.23
N LEU A 55 -13.24 2.74 12.92
CA LEU A 55 -13.88 3.91 12.31
C LEU A 55 -15.27 3.57 11.81
N ASP A 56 -16.11 4.59 11.64
CA ASP A 56 -17.42 4.44 11.03
C ASP A 56 -17.28 3.90 9.60
N GLU A 57 -18.25 3.08 9.18
CA GLU A 57 -18.26 2.46 7.85
C GLU A 57 -18.10 3.51 6.74
N ASP A 58 -17.24 3.22 5.75
CA ASP A 58 -16.90 4.11 4.63
C ASP A 58 -16.35 5.51 4.99
N SER A 59 -15.97 5.76 6.24
CA SER A 59 -15.43 7.06 6.66
C SER A 59 -13.91 7.22 6.41
N PHE A 60 -13.17 6.11 6.33
CA PHE A 60 -11.72 6.15 6.27
C PHE A 60 -11.20 6.65 4.92
N THR A 61 -10.44 7.74 4.95
CA THR A 61 -9.66 8.26 3.82
C THR A 61 -8.17 8.04 4.08
N GLU A 62 -7.59 7.07 3.34
CA GLU A 62 -6.17 6.75 3.42
C GLU A 62 -5.30 7.83 2.74
N VAL A 63 -4.20 8.21 3.39
CA VAL A 63 -3.16 9.09 2.84
C VAL A 63 -1.86 8.32 2.65
N ASP A 64 -1.05 8.73 1.68
CA ASP A 64 0.29 8.18 1.44
C ASP A 64 0.36 6.67 1.15
N ALA A 65 -0.74 6.04 0.74
CA ALA A 65 -0.82 4.60 0.44
C ALA A 65 0.19 4.08 -0.60
N LEU A 66 0.74 4.97 -1.44
CA LEU A 66 1.70 4.64 -2.50
C LEU A 66 3.13 5.11 -2.21
N VAL A 67 3.38 5.67 -1.02
CA VAL A 67 4.71 6.08 -0.60
C VAL A 67 5.59 4.85 -0.39
N GLU A 68 6.86 4.98 -0.75
CA GLU A 68 7.89 3.96 -0.60
C GLU A 68 9.08 4.60 0.12
N HIS A 69 9.83 3.80 0.89
CA HIS A 69 11.06 4.29 1.48
C HIS A 69 12.07 4.70 0.40
N ARG A 70 13.00 5.59 0.77
CA ARG A 70 14.12 6.01 -0.08
C ARG A 70 15.47 5.40 0.34
N CYS A 71 15.46 4.56 1.38
CA CYS A 71 16.65 3.87 1.88
C CYS A 71 17.22 2.91 0.83
N ARG A 72 18.55 2.91 0.69
CA ARG A 72 19.31 1.97 -0.16
C ARG A 72 20.32 1.13 0.62
N ASP A 73 20.45 1.38 1.91
CA ASP A 73 21.37 0.61 2.75
C ASP A 73 20.87 -0.82 2.92
N PHE A 74 21.80 -1.78 3.09
CA PHE A 74 21.49 -3.17 3.40
C PHE A 74 20.49 -3.86 2.44
N ASP A 75 20.63 -3.63 1.12
CA ASP A 75 19.76 -4.20 0.07
C ASP A 75 18.27 -3.82 0.20
N MET A 76 17.96 -2.72 0.89
CA MET A 76 16.57 -2.28 1.09
C MET A 76 15.87 -1.92 -0.22
N ASP A 77 16.60 -1.54 -1.27
CA ASP A 77 16.06 -1.29 -2.61
C ASP A 77 15.37 -2.53 -3.23
N ARG A 78 15.69 -3.73 -2.75
CA ARG A 78 15.03 -4.98 -3.17
C ARG A 78 13.73 -5.28 -2.42
N ASN A 79 13.47 -4.59 -1.31
CA ASN A 79 12.34 -4.84 -0.43
C ASN A 79 11.37 -3.64 -0.38
N VAL A 80 10.74 -3.36 -1.53
CA VAL A 80 9.83 -2.22 -1.66
C VAL A 80 8.40 -2.62 -1.33
N ILE A 81 7.88 -2.06 -0.22
CA ILE A 81 6.52 -2.26 0.27
C ILE A 81 5.79 -0.91 0.23
N PRO A 82 4.74 -0.75 -0.59
CA PRO A 82 3.95 0.48 -0.60
C PRO A 82 3.31 0.76 0.77
N GLY A 83 3.30 2.03 1.18
CA GLY A 83 2.89 2.50 2.51
C GLY A 83 3.97 2.38 3.59
N ASP A 84 5.16 1.88 3.26
CA ASP A 84 6.32 1.73 4.17
C ASP A 84 5.99 1.05 5.51
N GLY A 85 5.02 0.12 5.48
CA GLY A 85 4.60 -0.65 6.66
C GLY A 85 3.61 0.05 7.59
N VAL A 86 3.12 1.26 7.26
CA VAL A 86 2.14 2.00 8.05
C VAL A 86 0.93 2.39 7.18
N VAL A 87 -0.26 2.32 7.76
CA VAL A 87 -1.48 2.82 7.13
C VAL A 87 -1.89 4.08 7.87
N CYS A 88 -1.89 5.21 7.17
CA CYS A 88 -2.21 6.53 7.71
C CYS A 88 -3.46 7.09 7.02
N GLY A 89 -4.20 7.94 7.72
CA GLY A 89 -5.39 8.59 7.17
C GLY A 89 -6.21 9.26 8.25
N TYR A 90 -7.42 9.64 7.86
CA TYR A 90 -8.44 10.20 8.75
C TYR A 90 -9.79 9.57 8.43
N GLY A 91 -10.72 9.62 9.38
CA GLY A 91 -12.10 9.16 9.24
C GLY A 91 -12.88 9.59 10.47
N THR A 92 -14.06 9.02 10.67
CA THR A 92 -14.94 9.42 11.78
C THR A 92 -15.13 8.32 12.80
N ILE A 93 -15.38 8.70 14.05
CA ILE A 93 -15.85 7.81 15.11
C ILE A 93 -17.08 8.44 15.73
N ASP A 94 -18.22 7.74 15.69
CA ASP A 94 -19.52 8.26 16.15
C ASP A 94 -19.84 9.61 15.49
N GLY A 95 -19.47 9.77 14.20
CA GLY A 95 -19.69 10.98 13.41
C GLY A 95 -18.78 12.17 13.73
N ARG A 96 -17.66 11.97 14.44
CA ARG A 96 -16.68 13.02 14.79
C ARG A 96 -15.32 12.82 14.17
#